data_AF-A0A1H5SXK6-F1
#
_entry.id   AF-A0A1H5SXK6-F1
#
_cell.length_a   1.000
_cell.length_b   1.000
_cell.length_c   1.000
_cell.angle_alpha   90.00
_cell.angle_beta   90.00
_cell.angle_gamma   90.00
#
_symmetry.space_group_name_H-M   'P 1'
#
loop_
_entity.id
_entity.type
_entity.pdbx_description
1 polymer ?
#
loop_
_entity_poly.entity_id
_entity_poly.type
_entity_poly.pdbx_seq_one_letter_code
_entity_poly.pdbx_strand_id
1 'polypeptide(L)'
;MTFSKTSLKSLFAVSTLALLAGCSSPAFDKENENAARNRGAAGGALLGATMGVLTGEPELAVKGAVAGGVAGGVAGSMKDLEESRETSRTETLADGIKQDNRSDAEKRADELEAELRIKELEQKLAEMERQQNEAASTAG
;
A
#
# COMPACT_ATOMS: atom_id res chain seq x y z
N MET A 1 40.32 20.08 20.08
CA MET A 1 38.93 20.39 19.69
C MET A 1 38.95 20.94 18.27
N THR A 2 38.89 20.07 17.26
CA THR A 2 38.83 20.45 15.84
C THR A 2 37.76 19.58 15.17
N PHE A 3 36.50 19.89 15.48
CA PHE A 3 35.36 19.30 14.78
C PHE A 3 35.38 19.78 13.34
N SER A 4 35.80 18.88 12.44
CA SER A 4 36.03 19.19 11.04
C SER A 4 34.72 19.62 10.37
N LYS A 5 34.74 20.84 9.82
CA LYS A 5 33.68 21.52 9.05
C LYS A 5 33.12 20.68 7.90
N THR A 6 33.78 19.57 7.54
CA THR A 6 33.44 18.63 6.47
C THR A 6 32.36 17.63 6.90
N SER A 7 32.36 17.15 8.15
CA SER A 7 31.37 16.17 8.63
C SER A 7 29.97 16.79 8.79
N LEU A 8 29.90 18.07 9.16
CA LEU A 8 28.63 18.81 9.27
C LEU A 8 27.99 19.08 7.90
N LYS A 9 28.81 19.36 6.88
CA LYS A 9 28.37 19.51 5.48
C LYS A 9 27.90 18.18 4.88
N SER A 10 28.58 17.08 5.21
CA SER A 10 28.18 15.73 4.82
C SER A 10 26.85 15.33 5.46
N LEU A 11 26.64 15.65 6.75
CA LEU A 11 25.38 15.35 7.44
C LEU A 11 24.22 16.17 6.88
N PHE A 12 24.45 17.45 6.57
CA PHE A 12 23.45 18.30 5.91
C PHE A 12 23.13 17.82 4.49
N ALA A 13 24.13 17.42 3.71
CA ALA A 13 23.96 16.89 2.36
C ALA A 13 23.23 15.54 2.34
N VAL A 14 23.54 14.63 3.28
CA VAL A 14 22.83 13.35 3.43
C VAL A 14 21.39 13.59 3.91
N SER A 15 21.17 14.54 4.81
CA SER A 15 19.82 14.91 5.27
C SER A 15 18.97 15.50 4.15
N THR A 16 19.51 16.44 3.36
CA THR A 16 18.78 16.99 2.20
C THR A 16 18.55 15.95 1.10
N LEU A 17 19.49 15.04 0.87
CA LEU A 17 19.33 13.95 -0.10
C LEU A 17 18.33 12.88 0.39
N ALA A 18 18.31 12.57 1.68
CA ALA A 18 17.33 11.68 2.30
C ALA A 18 15.92 12.30 2.33
N LEU A 19 15.83 13.61 2.53
CA LEU A 19 14.57 14.37 2.44
C LEU A 19 14.05 14.43 1.00
N LEU A 20 14.94 14.59 0.00
CA LEU A 20 14.58 14.54 -1.42
C LEU A 20 14.15 13.12 -1.85
N ALA A 21 14.88 12.09 -1.42
CA ALA A 21 14.52 10.70 -1.65
C ALA A 21 13.20 10.33 -0.93
N GLY A 22 12.94 10.89 0.24
CA GLY A 22 11.67 10.75 0.96
C GLY A 22 10.49 11.45 0.29
N CYS A 23 10.72 12.47 -0.55
CA CYS A 23 9.65 13.19 -1.26
C CYS A 23 9.25 12.56 -2.60
N SER A 24 10.06 11.67 -3.19
CA SER A 24 9.78 11.10 -4.53
C SER A 24 10.00 9.59 -4.63
N SER A 25 10.38 8.90 -3.55
CA SER A 25 10.63 7.46 -3.64
C SER A 25 9.33 6.66 -3.50
N PRO A 26 9.04 5.74 -4.44
CA PRO A 26 7.88 4.84 -4.35
C PRO A 26 7.94 3.90 -3.14
N ALA A 27 9.10 3.78 -2.48
CA ALA A 27 9.23 3.04 -1.23
C ALA A 27 8.54 3.71 -0.03
N PHE A 28 8.19 4.99 -0.12
CA PHE A 28 7.49 5.76 0.92
C PHE A 28 6.14 6.32 0.45
N ASP A 29 5.67 5.90 -0.72
CA ASP A 29 4.37 6.31 -1.26
C ASP A 29 3.22 5.75 -0.41
N LYS A 30 2.15 6.52 -0.22
CA LYS A 30 1.00 6.08 0.58
C LYS A 30 0.27 4.89 -0.02
N GLU A 31 0.41 4.64 -1.33
CA GLU A 31 -0.15 3.45 -1.98
C GLU A 31 0.66 2.17 -1.70
N ASN A 32 1.86 2.29 -1.13
CA ASN A 32 2.65 1.13 -0.76
C ASN A 32 2.27 0.65 0.65
N GLU A 33 1.77 -0.59 0.74
CA GLU A 33 1.40 -1.23 2.02
C GLU A 33 2.55 -1.25 3.04
N ASN A 34 3.80 -1.16 2.59
CA ASN A 34 4.98 -1.13 3.47
C ASN A 34 5.53 0.28 3.71
N ALA A 35 4.78 1.33 3.38
CA ALA A 35 5.27 2.71 3.48
C ALA A 35 5.57 3.12 4.93
N ALA A 36 4.73 2.75 5.90
CA ALA A 36 4.99 3.10 7.30
C ALA A 36 6.14 2.28 7.85
N ARG A 37 6.25 0.99 7.51
CA ARG A 37 7.44 0.16 7.79
C ARG A 37 8.72 0.74 7.23
N ASN A 38 8.74 1.10 5.95
CA ASN A 38 9.93 1.66 5.30
C ASN A 38 10.30 3.01 5.93
N ARG A 39 9.32 3.88 6.18
CA ARG A 39 9.54 5.17 6.83
C ARG A 39 10.02 5.01 8.27
N GLY A 40 9.46 4.06 9.00
CA GLY A 40 9.89 3.70 10.34
C GLY A 40 11.32 3.17 10.35
N ALA A 41 11.67 2.27 9.43
CA ALA A 41 13.03 1.73 9.32
C ALA A 41 14.04 2.80 8.91
N ALA A 42 13.73 3.62 7.91
CA ALA A 42 14.59 4.71 7.48
C ALA A 42 14.74 5.76 8.59
N GLY A 43 13.64 6.17 9.23
CA GLY A 43 13.64 7.16 10.31
C GLY A 43 14.37 6.67 11.56
N GLY A 44 14.14 5.42 11.95
CA GLY A 44 14.82 4.79 13.08
C GLY A 44 16.31 4.59 12.82
N ALA A 45 16.71 4.24 11.59
CA ALA A 45 18.12 4.13 11.23
C ALA A 45 18.82 5.50 11.23
N LEU A 46 18.15 6.54 10.75
CA LEU A 46 18.65 7.91 10.79
C LEU A 46 18.85 8.38 12.24
N LEU A 47 17.85 8.20 13.10
CA LEU A 47 17.93 8.57 14.51
C LEU A 47 19.03 7.78 15.23
N GLY A 48 19.09 6.47 15.03
CA GLY A 48 20.12 5.61 15.61
C GLY A 48 21.53 5.95 15.15
N ALA A 49 21.71 6.27 13.86
CA ALA A 49 22.97 6.75 13.32
C ALA A 49 23.39 8.07 13.96
N THR A 50 22.46 9.02 14.09
CA THR A 50 22.76 10.33 14.71
C THR A 50 23.17 10.19 16.16
N MET A 51 22.51 9.32 16.94
CA MET A 51 22.91 9.05 18.33
C MET A 51 24.32 8.44 18.41
N GLY A 52 24.66 7.47 17.56
CA GLY A 52 26.00 6.89 17.61
C GLY A 52 27.10 7.83 17.11
N VAL A 53 26.81 8.72 16.15
CA VAL A 53 27.73 9.80 15.76
C VAL A 53 27.97 10.78 16.90
N LEU A 54 26.93 11.11 17.68
CA LEU A 54 27.06 11.98 18.87
C LEU A 54 27.92 11.36 19.97
N THR A 55 27.92 10.03 20.09
CA THR A 55 28.80 9.32 21.04
C THR A 55 30.26 9.25 20.59
N GLY A 56 30.56 9.66 19.35
CA GLY A 56 31.94 9.76 18.84
C GLY A 56 32.55 8.46 18.33
N GLU A 57 31.81 7.35 18.37
CA GLU A 57 32.29 6.04 17.89
C GLU A 57 31.56 5.63 16.61
N PRO A 58 32.27 5.40 15.50
CA PRO A 58 31.65 5.02 14.22
C PRO A 58 30.98 3.65 14.28
N GLU A 59 31.48 2.73 15.12
CA GLU A 59 30.89 1.42 15.33
C GLU A 59 29.55 1.50 16.06
N LEU A 60 29.43 2.41 17.05
CA LEU A 60 28.16 2.73 17.71
C LEU A 60 27.18 3.39 16.75
N ALA A 61 27.64 4.19 15.79
CA ALA A 61 26.78 4.78 14.75
C ALA A 61 26.16 3.73 13.84
N VAL A 62 26.94 2.76 13.36
CA VAL A 62 26.41 1.67 12.52
C VAL A 62 25.48 0.78 13.33
N LYS A 63 25.89 0.40 14.55
CA LYS A 63 25.07 -0.44 15.43
C LYS A 63 23.78 0.25 15.86
N GLY A 64 23.85 1.54 16.14
CA GLY A 64 22.70 2.40 16.44
C GLY A 64 21.77 2.52 15.23
N ALA A 65 22.30 2.71 14.03
CA ALA A 65 21.52 2.76 12.80
C ALA A 65 20.80 1.43 12.51
N VAL A 66 21.47 0.30 12.68
CA VAL A 66 20.86 -1.02 12.48
C VAL A 66 19.79 -1.28 13.55
N ALA A 67 20.11 -1.06 14.83
CA ALA A 67 19.16 -1.25 15.93
C ALA A 67 17.94 -0.34 15.80
N GLY A 68 18.17 0.94 15.49
CA GLY A 68 17.12 1.93 15.26
C GLY A 68 16.30 1.61 14.02
N GLY A 69 16.93 1.16 12.93
CA GLY A 69 16.22 0.77 11.71
C GLY A 69 15.35 -0.46 11.88
N VAL A 70 15.82 -1.46 12.62
CA VAL A 70 14.99 -2.63 12.96
C VAL A 70 13.85 -2.21 13.88
N ALA A 71 14.12 -1.46 14.95
CA ALA A 71 13.10 -1.01 15.90
C ALA A 71 12.03 -0.14 15.22
N GLY A 72 12.46 0.82 14.40
CA GLY A 72 11.57 1.68 13.64
C GLY A 72 10.80 0.92 12.55
N GLY A 73 11.41 -0.07 11.90
CA GLY A 73 10.74 -0.92 10.92
C GLY A 73 9.65 -1.79 11.54
N VAL A 74 9.88 -2.36 12.72
CA VAL A 74 8.86 -3.14 13.46
C VAL A 74 7.72 -2.22 13.91
N ALA A 75 8.03 -1.05 14.49
CA ALA A 75 7.02 -0.08 14.88
C ALA A 75 6.17 0.40 13.69
N GLY A 76 6.81 0.63 12.53
CA GLY A 76 6.11 0.97 11.30
C GLY A 76 5.21 -0.17 10.79
N SER A 77 5.66 -1.43 10.89
CA SER A 77 4.85 -2.60 10.50
C SER A 77 3.61 -2.76 11.38
N MET A 78 3.70 -2.40 12.67
CA MET A 78 2.55 -2.42 13.56
C MET A 78 1.51 -1.35 13.17
N LYS A 79 1.99 -0.17 12.75
CA LYS A 79 1.14 0.91 12.22
C LYS A 79 0.39 0.47 10.96
N ASP A 80 1.09 -0.18 10.01
CA ASP A 80 0.49 -0.67 8.77
C ASP A 80 -0.64 -1.69 9.04
N LEU A 81 -0.45 -2.58 10.02
CA LEU A 81 -1.47 -3.56 10.44
C LEU A 81 -2.69 -2.91 11.13
N GLU A 82 -2.46 -1.85 11.90
CA GLU A 82 -3.53 -1.12 12.58
C GLU A 82 -4.39 -0.34 11.59
N GLU A 83 -3.74 0.36 10.65
CA GLU A 83 -4.40 1.10 9.56
C GLU A 83 -5.24 0.15 8.68
N SER A 84 -4.69 -1.00 8.29
CA SER A 84 -5.41 -2.02 7.50
C SER A 84 -6.68 -2.52 8.20
N ARG A 85 -6.60 -2.70 9.52
CA ARG A 85 -7.76 -3.13 10.34
C ARG A 85 -8.80 -2.02 10.48
N GLU A 86 -8.36 -0.77 10.62
CA GLU A 86 -9.23 0.40 10.71
C GLU A 86 -9.97 0.64 9.39
N THR A 87 -9.26 0.59 8.25
CA THR A 87 -9.87 0.72 6.92
C THR A 87 -10.92 -0.36 6.69
N SER A 88 -10.61 -1.63 6.99
CA SER A 88 -11.56 -2.74 6.82
C SER A 88 -12.85 -2.53 7.63
N ARG A 89 -12.73 -2.05 8.87
CA ARG A 89 -13.90 -1.73 9.71
C ARG A 89 -14.70 -0.57 9.14
N THR A 90 -14.02 0.50 8.73
CA THR A 90 -14.65 1.70 8.19
C THR A 90 -15.37 1.40 6.87
N GLU A 91 -14.78 0.56 6.02
CA GLU A 91 -15.41 0.11 4.78
C GLU A 91 -16.64 -0.75 5.06
N THR A 92 -16.55 -1.72 5.99
CA THR A 92 -17.71 -2.54 6.40
C THR A 92 -18.83 -1.69 6.98
N LEU A 93 -18.50 -0.70 7.81
CA LEU A 93 -19.47 0.25 8.37
C LEU A 93 -20.10 1.12 7.27
N ALA A 94 -19.28 1.63 6.35
CA ALA A 94 -19.75 2.44 5.24
C ALA A 94 -20.66 1.64 4.29
N ASP A 95 -20.32 0.39 4.01
CA ASP A 95 -21.12 -0.50 3.18
C ASP A 95 -22.43 -0.90 3.88
N GLY A 96 -22.37 -1.19 5.18
CA GLY A 96 -23.56 -1.41 6.00
C GLY A 96 -24.50 -0.21 6.00
N ILE A 97 -23.97 1.01 6.15
CA ILE A 97 -24.76 2.25 6.08
C ILE A 97 -25.33 2.45 4.67
N LYS A 98 -24.55 2.20 3.61
CA LYS A 98 -25.05 2.28 2.22
C LYS A 98 -26.19 1.29 1.99
N GLN A 99 -26.04 0.04 2.43
CA GLN A 99 -27.04 -1.00 2.27
C GLN A 99 -28.32 -0.74 3.07
N ASP A 100 -28.22 -0.11 4.25
CA ASP A 100 -29.35 0.30 5.08
C ASP A 100 -30.10 1.50 4.48
N ASN A 101 -29.38 2.42 3.83
CA ASN A 101 -29.97 3.58 3.15
C ASN A 101 -30.49 3.29 1.73
N ARG A 102 -30.15 2.14 1.13
CA ARG A 102 -30.75 1.72 -0.16
C ARG A 102 -32.23 1.39 0.02
N SER A 103 -33.07 2.11 -0.72
CA SER A 103 -34.51 1.86 -0.79
C SER A 103 -34.78 0.46 -1.35
N ASP A 104 -35.85 -0.18 -0.86
CA ASP A 104 -36.32 -1.48 -1.39
C ASP A 104 -36.55 -1.46 -2.91
N ALA A 105 -36.83 -0.29 -3.49
CA ALA A 105 -36.98 -0.11 -4.93
C ALA A 105 -35.65 -0.31 -5.68
N GLU A 106 -34.53 0.14 -5.12
CA GLU A 106 -33.21 0.00 -5.73
C GLU A 106 -32.72 -1.45 -5.65
N LYS A 107 -32.99 -2.15 -4.53
CA LYS A 107 -32.62 -3.56 -4.36
C LYS A 107 -33.32 -4.45 -5.40
N ARG A 108 -34.61 -4.19 -5.65
CA ARG A 108 -35.36 -4.92 -6.70
C ARG A 108 -34.87 -4.58 -8.11
N ALA A 109 -34.42 -3.36 -8.35
CA ALA A 109 -33.88 -2.96 -9.66
C ALA A 109 -32.60 -3.74 -9.99
N ASP A 110 -31.68 -3.88 -9.05
CA ASP A 110 -30.45 -4.66 -9.24
C ASP A 110 -30.74 -6.15 -9.48
N GLU A 111 -31.70 -6.72 -8.75
CA GLU A 111 -32.09 -8.13 -8.91
C GLU A 111 -32.68 -8.39 -10.31
N LEU A 112 -33.54 -7.49 -10.79
CA LEU A 112 -34.08 -7.53 -12.15
C LEU A 112 -32.99 -7.36 -13.23
N GLU A 113 -32.01 -6.49 -12.99
CA GLU A 113 -30.89 -6.29 -13.92
C GLU A 113 -29.99 -7.54 -13.99
N ALA A 114 -29.74 -8.19 -12.85
CA ALA A 114 -29.00 -9.45 -12.81
C ALA A 114 -29.71 -10.56 -13.58
N GLU A 115 -31.03 -10.71 -13.41
CA GLU A 115 -31.83 -11.67 -14.18
C GLU A 115 -31.81 -11.39 -15.69
N LEU A 116 -31.92 -10.13 -16.09
CA LEU A 116 -31.83 -9.72 -17.51
C LEU A 116 -30.47 -10.08 -18.11
N ARG A 117 -29.38 -9.83 -17.38
CA ARG A 117 -28.03 -10.14 -17.83
C ARG A 117 -27.78 -11.63 -17.99
N ILE A 118 -28.34 -12.46 -17.11
CA ILE A 118 -28.28 -13.93 -17.23
C ILE A 118 -28.99 -14.39 -18.51
N LYS A 119 -30.21 -13.88 -18.76
CA LYS A 119 -30.97 -14.22 -19.99
C LYS A 119 -30.24 -13.80 -21.26
N GLU A 120 -29.58 -12.64 -21.26
CA GLU A 120 -28.80 -12.18 -22.41
C GLU A 120 -27.60 -13.09 -22.70
N LEU A 121 -26.92 -13.57 -21.66
CA LEU A 121 -25.80 -14.51 -21.80
C LEU A 121 -26.26 -15.87 -22.31
N GLU A 122 -27.42 -16.38 -21.85
CA GLU A 122 -28.02 -17.61 -22.38
C GLU A 122 -28.36 -17.49 -23.87
N GLN A 123 -28.91 -16.35 -24.29
CA GLN A 123 -29.19 -16.10 -25.72
C GLN A 123 -27.92 -16.08 -26.57
N LYS A 124 -26.86 -15.42 -26.09
CA LYS A 124 -25.55 -15.41 -26.76
C LYS A 124 -24.94 -16.81 -26.87
N LEU A 125 -25.07 -17.64 -25.84
CA LEU A 125 -24.61 -19.03 -25.88
C LEU A 125 -25.38 -19.83 -26.93
N ALA A 126 -26.71 -19.67 -26.98
CA ALA A 126 -27.55 -20.36 -27.94
C ALA A 126 -27.28 -19.92 -29.40
N GLU A 127 -26.95 -18.64 -29.63
CA GLU A 127 -26.51 -18.17 -30.94
C GLU A 127 -25.14 -18.73 -31.34
N MET A 128 -24.18 -18.76 -30.42
CA MET A 128 -22.86 -19.36 -30.69
C MET A 128 -22.96 -20.86 -30.96
N GLU A 129 -23.81 -21.59 -30.24
CA GLU A 129 -24.03 -23.02 -30.45
C GLU A 129 -24.68 -23.28 -31.82
N ARG A 130 -25.63 -22.43 -32.25
CA ARG A 130 -26.22 -22.50 -33.60
C ARG A 130 -25.18 -22.22 -34.68
N GLN A 131 -24.35 -21.20 -34.52
CA GLN A 131 -23.25 -20.91 -35.46
C GLN A 131 -22.23 -22.05 -35.53
N GLN A 132 -21.92 -22.67 -34.40
CA GLN A 132 -21.01 -23.83 -34.35
C GLN A 132 -21.60 -25.05 -35.08
N ASN A 133 -22.90 -25.30 -34.91
CA ASN A 133 -23.58 -26.42 -35.56
C ASN A 133 -23.73 -26.20 -37.08
N GLU A 134 -23.98 -24.97 -37.52
CA GLU A 134 -23.97 -24.60 -38.95
C GLU A 134 -22.58 -24.71 -39.58
N ALA A 135 -21.54 -24.25 -38.87
CA ALA A 135 -20.14 -24.41 -39.28
C ALA A 135 -19.70 -25.88 -39.34
N ALA A 136 -20.20 -26.73 -38.42
CA ALA A 136 -19.95 -28.17 -38.45
C ALA A 136 -20.65 -28.87 -39.63
N SER A 137 -21.84 -28.41 -40.04
CA SER A 137 -22.57 -28.99 -41.19
C SER A 137 -22.02 -28.57 -42.55
N THR A 138 -21.29 -27.45 -42.63
CA THR A 138 -20.67 -26.96 -43.87
C THR A 138 -19.25 -27.48 -44.09
N ALA A 139 -18.65 -28.11 -43.07
CA ALA A 139 -17.32 -28.72 -43.11
C ALA A 139 -17.32 -30.25 -43.36
N GLY A 140 -18.49 -30.88 -43.50
CA GLY A 140 -18.67 -32.29 -43.87
C GLY A 140 -19.15 -32.46 -45.31
#